data_AF-A0A5B0NR02-F1
#
_entry.id   AF-A0A5B0NR02-F1
#
_cell.length_a   1.000
_cell.length_b   1.000
_cell.length_c   1.000
_cell.angle_alpha   90.00
_cell.angle_beta   90.00
_cell.angle_gamma   90.00
#
_symmetry.space_group_name_H-M   'P 1'
#
loop_
_entity.id
_entity.type
_entity.pdbx_description
1 polymer ?
#
loop_
_entity_poly.entity_id
_entity_poly.type
_entity_poly.pdbx_seq_one_letter_code
_entity_poly.pdbx_strand_id
1 'polypeptide(L)'
;MDLFSLLLLLQSLSSSYAQNAGKIKPEKPVPFIVKECASGSNCKDLSGGLTIDANWRWTHDKDQEGQKCYDGSAWTQACSGTGEECAKKCVIEGAGDYDATYGVKGDGKDGVTLKYVTKNDNGKNAGSRMYFLEQGGEKYHMFKLKNKQFEFDVDVSNLPCGVNGALYFTAMEQDGGKSKNPTNGAGAKYGTGYCDAQCPKDIKWINGKANNKGWKGDGANVGAGDMGVCCPEMDIWEANSFAQAFTSHTCKSLTAAVCTGDQSGKESGYQQEVHSRHPIHYQRHTDDGELIEVRRMYRQNGNLIKNEAVKVKGLDKPADSLTDQFCQANKAATGDHDSFKDRGGMKAMGEAMKNGMVLVLSIGTTQRPRCSGLMVSILQMALLTSMA
;
A
#
# COMPACT_ATOMS: atom_id res chain seq x y z
N MET A 1 16.01 -48.25 20.42
CA MET A 1 15.79 -47.29 19.32
C MET A 1 17.15 -46.97 18.75
N ASP A 2 17.44 -47.52 17.58
CA ASP A 2 18.76 -47.46 16.96
C ASP A 2 19.07 -46.04 16.48
N LEU A 3 20.34 -45.64 16.60
CA LEU A 3 20.84 -44.34 16.13
C LEU A 3 20.57 -44.12 14.63
N PHE A 4 20.43 -45.21 13.87
CA PHE A 4 20.05 -45.23 12.46
C PHE A 4 18.58 -44.83 12.21
N SER A 5 17.66 -45.11 13.14
CA SER A 5 16.26 -44.71 13.03
C SER A 5 16.07 -43.21 13.31
N LEU A 6 16.99 -42.56 14.03
CA LEU A 6 16.95 -41.12 14.28
C LEU A 6 17.42 -40.29 13.08
N LEU A 7 18.35 -40.83 12.26
CA LEU A 7 18.84 -40.14 11.05
C LEU A 7 17.86 -40.17 9.86
N LEU A 8 17.01 -41.19 9.73
CA LEU A 8 15.97 -41.22 8.69
C LEU A 8 14.80 -40.27 8.99
N LEU A 9 14.56 -39.92 10.25
CA LEU A 9 13.54 -38.94 10.64
C LEU A 9 13.96 -37.48 10.36
N LEU A 10 15.25 -37.21 10.12
CA LEU A 10 15.74 -35.86 9.74
C LEU A 10 15.72 -35.59 8.22
N GLN A 11 15.45 -36.59 7.36
CA GLN A 11 15.39 -36.39 5.90
C GLN A 11 13.97 -36.14 5.37
N SER A 12 12.96 -36.10 6.24
CA SER A 12 11.60 -35.68 5.89
C SER A 12 11.28 -34.26 6.37
N LEU A 13 12.27 -33.35 6.29
CA LEU A 13 11.99 -31.93 6.08
C LEU A 13 11.31 -31.80 4.73
N SER A 14 10.00 -32.01 4.73
CA SER A 14 9.10 -31.67 3.65
C SER A 14 9.40 -30.22 3.32
N SER A 15 10.16 -29.98 2.25
CA SER A 15 10.35 -28.65 1.71
C SER A 15 8.95 -28.15 1.39
N SER A 16 8.41 -27.27 2.23
CA SER A 16 7.11 -26.68 2.01
C SER A 16 7.21 -25.88 0.72
N TYR A 17 6.78 -26.49 -0.38
CA TYR A 17 6.80 -25.87 -1.69
C TYR A 17 5.88 -24.65 -1.67
N ALA A 18 6.46 -23.48 -1.79
CA ALA A 18 5.77 -22.20 -1.73
C ALA A 18 6.03 -21.39 -3.00
N GLN A 19 5.32 -20.28 -3.20
CA GLN A 19 5.76 -19.13 -3.97
C GLN A 19 7.13 -18.74 -3.43
N ASN A 20 8.17 -19.20 -4.11
CA ASN A 20 9.50 -19.19 -3.54
C ASN A 20 10.22 -17.89 -3.88
N ALA A 21 11.17 -17.52 -3.02
CA ALA A 21 12.19 -16.56 -3.38
C ALA A 21 13.06 -17.16 -4.49
N GLY A 22 13.21 -16.42 -5.58
CA GLY A 22 14.19 -16.71 -6.62
C GLY A 22 15.62 -16.62 -6.08
N LYS A 23 16.56 -17.21 -6.82
CA LYS A 23 17.98 -17.29 -6.42
C LYS A 23 18.92 -16.77 -7.49
N ILE A 24 18.41 -16.39 -8.66
CA ILE A 24 19.22 -15.90 -9.79
C ILE A 24 19.69 -14.48 -9.50
N LYS A 25 18.79 -13.62 -9.01
CA LYS A 25 19.09 -12.23 -8.68
C LYS A 25 19.09 -12.03 -7.17
N PRO A 26 20.18 -11.49 -6.58
CA PRO A 26 20.18 -11.16 -5.16
C PRO A 26 19.18 -10.03 -4.89
N GLU A 27 18.38 -10.17 -3.83
CA GLU A 27 17.55 -9.07 -3.34
C GLU A 27 18.40 -8.09 -2.53
N LYS A 28 18.51 -6.84 -3.00
CA LYS A 28 19.24 -5.76 -2.34
C LYS A 28 18.35 -4.52 -2.20
N PRO A 29 17.54 -4.43 -1.12
CA PRO A 29 16.66 -3.29 -0.88
C PRO A 29 17.45 -1.97 -0.89
N VAL A 30 16.83 -0.89 -1.36
CA VAL A 30 17.47 0.44 -1.38
C VAL A 30 17.65 0.91 0.07
N PRO A 31 18.89 1.14 0.57
CA PRO A 31 19.10 1.60 1.94
C PRO A 31 18.32 2.87 2.22
N PHE A 32 17.60 2.89 3.34
CA PHE A 32 16.73 4.01 3.70
C PHE A 32 16.58 4.07 5.22
N ILE A 33 16.48 5.27 5.76
CA ILE A 33 16.20 5.50 7.17
C ILE A 33 14.91 6.30 7.34
N VAL A 34 14.21 6.04 8.44
CA VAL A 34 13.16 6.92 8.96
C VAL A 34 13.64 7.48 10.29
N LYS A 35 13.27 8.71 10.64
CA LYS A 35 13.63 9.31 11.93
C LYS A 35 12.48 9.14 12.91
N GLU A 36 12.72 8.44 14.02
CA GLU A 36 11.77 8.36 15.14
C GLU A 36 12.12 9.39 16.20
N CYS A 37 11.26 10.40 16.36
CA CYS A 37 11.49 11.51 17.28
C CYS A 37 10.71 11.35 18.58
N ALA A 38 11.38 11.55 19.70
CA ALA A 38 10.71 11.79 20.99
C ALA A 38 10.26 13.26 21.08
N SER A 39 9.59 13.66 22.16
CA SER A 39 9.23 15.07 22.40
C SER A 39 10.46 15.98 22.25
N GLY A 40 10.41 16.92 21.30
CA GLY A 40 11.54 17.82 20.95
C GLY A 40 12.30 17.38 19.69
N SER A 41 13.55 17.83 19.55
CA SER A 41 14.42 17.57 18.39
C SER A 41 15.29 16.32 18.51
N ASN A 42 15.04 15.46 19.51
CA ASN A 42 15.78 14.22 19.72
C ASN A 42 15.19 13.09 18.87
N CYS A 43 15.73 12.92 17.66
CA CYS A 43 15.36 11.85 16.74
C CYS A 43 16.41 10.75 16.69
N LYS A 44 15.95 9.49 16.58
CA LYS A 44 16.78 8.31 16.35
C LYS A 44 16.58 7.81 14.92
N ASP A 45 17.67 7.38 14.31
CA ASP A 45 17.61 6.74 12.99
C ASP A 45 17.05 5.32 13.13
N LEU A 46 15.92 5.07 12.49
CA LEU A 46 15.36 3.75 12.24
C LEU A 46 15.87 3.29 10.87
N SER A 47 16.96 2.54 10.87
CA SER A 47 17.60 2.05 9.65
C SER A 47 16.88 0.83 9.08
N GLY A 48 16.77 0.79 7.75
CA GLY A 48 16.12 -0.30 7.03
C GLY A 48 16.43 -0.27 5.54
N GLY A 49 15.44 -0.62 4.73
CA GLY A 49 15.54 -0.48 3.27
C GLY A 49 14.19 -0.50 2.58
N LEU A 50 14.14 0.02 1.36
CA LEU A 50 12.96 0.02 0.52
C LEU A 50 12.98 -1.18 -0.42
N THR A 51 11.94 -2.02 -0.34
CA THR A 51 11.73 -3.16 -1.26
C THR A 51 10.60 -2.87 -2.23
N ILE A 52 10.74 -3.27 -3.49
CA ILE A 52 9.68 -3.12 -4.49
C ILE A 52 8.64 -4.22 -4.32
N ASP A 53 7.39 -3.84 -4.56
CA ASP A 53 6.23 -4.72 -4.62
C ASP A 53 6.42 -5.91 -5.58
N ALA A 54 5.91 -7.07 -5.18
CA ALA A 54 6.02 -8.33 -5.90
C ALA A 54 5.47 -8.30 -7.33
N ASN A 55 4.50 -7.43 -7.62
CA ASN A 55 3.87 -7.31 -8.94
C ASN A 55 4.85 -6.83 -10.01
N TRP A 56 5.87 -6.06 -9.63
CA TRP A 56 6.91 -5.57 -10.56
C TRP A 56 8.04 -6.56 -10.81
N ARG A 57 8.17 -7.56 -9.94
CA ARG A 57 9.31 -8.47 -9.96
C ARG A 57 9.19 -9.51 -11.06
N TRP A 58 10.34 -9.92 -11.58
CA TRP A 58 10.39 -11.05 -12.51
C TRP A 58 9.87 -12.31 -11.83
N THR A 59 8.96 -12.99 -12.52
CA THR A 59 8.26 -14.18 -12.05
C THR A 59 8.46 -15.32 -13.04
N HIS A 60 9.18 -16.37 -12.62
CA HIS A 60 9.58 -17.47 -13.51
C HIS A 60 9.52 -18.83 -12.82
N ASP A 61 9.64 -19.88 -13.62
CA ASP A 61 9.70 -21.26 -13.15
C ASP A 61 10.98 -21.50 -12.34
N LYS A 62 10.85 -22.14 -11.19
CA LYS A 62 11.97 -22.38 -10.27
C LYS A 62 12.99 -23.41 -10.79
N ASP A 63 12.55 -24.34 -11.64
CA ASP A 63 13.30 -25.50 -12.12
C ASP A 63 13.74 -25.33 -13.59
N GLN A 64 13.11 -24.43 -14.34
CA GLN A 64 13.42 -24.14 -15.75
C GLN A 64 13.88 -22.70 -15.95
N GLU A 65 15.20 -22.49 -15.95
CA GLU A 65 15.80 -21.18 -16.17
C GLU A 65 15.33 -20.56 -17.51
N GLY A 66 14.84 -19.32 -17.45
CA GLY A 66 14.30 -18.60 -18.60
C GLY A 66 12.82 -18.86 -18.89
N GLN A 67 12.19 -19.90 -18.33
CA GLN A 67 10.75 -20.11 -18.49
C GLN A 67 9.96 -19.15 -17.59
N LYS A 68 9.35 -18.12 -18.19
CA LYS A 68 8.51 -17.16 -17.46
C LYS A 68 7.21 -17.81 -16.99
N CYS A 69 6.78 -17.50 -15.77
CA CYS A 69 5.45 -17.84 -15.26
C CYS A 69 4.43 -16.74 -15.55
N TYR A 70 4.91 -15.50 -15.71
CA TYR A 70 4.14 -14.34 -16.10
C TYR A 70 4.94 -13.51 -17.09
N ASP A 71 4.34 -13.15 -18.23
CA ASP A 71 4.99 -12.36 -19.28
C ASP A 71 4.04 -11.31 -19.86
N GLY A 72 4.53 -10.08 -19.99
CA GLY A 72 3.71 -8.91 -20.35
C GLY A 72 2.52 -8.77 -19.39
N SER A 73 1.31 -9.03 -19.90
CA SER A 73 0.05 -8.92 -19.16
C SER A 73 -0.62 -10.27 -18.86
N ALA A 74 0.08 -11.41 -19.00
CA ALA A 74 -0.54 -12.74 -18.91
C ALA A 74 0.28 -13.77 -18.12
N TRP A 75 -0.44 -14.67 -17.44
CA TRP A 75 0.13 -15.93 -16.95
C TRP A 75 0.42 -16.87 -18.12
N THR A 76 1.58 -17.52 -18.10
CA THR A 76 1.99 -18.44 -19.17
C THR A 76 1.44 -19.86 -18.94
N GLN A 77 1.72 -20.77 -19.86
CA GLN A 77 1.35 -22.19 -19.72
C GLN A 77 1.94 -22.85 -18.47
N ALA A 78 3.03 -22.30 -17.92
CA ALA A 78 3.60 -22.76 -16.65
C ALA A 78 2.58 -22.68 -15.50
N CYS A 79 1.61 -21.77 -15.58
CA CYS A 79 0.54 -21.53 -14.61
C CYS A 79 -0.86 -21.86 -15.15
N SER A 80 -0.97 -22.92 -15.96
CA SER A 80 -2.24 -23.43 -16.48
C SER A 80 -3.10 -24.18 -15.45
N GLY A 81 -2.51 -24.59 -14.33
CA GLY A 81 -3.22 -25.24 -13.21
C GLY A 81 -3.86 -24.26 -12.24
N THR A 82 -4.08 -24.71 -11.01
CA THR A 82 -4.59 -23.88 -9.91
C THR A 82 -3.57 -22.82 -9.47
N GLY A 83 -4.05 -21.77 -8.79
CA GLY A 83 -3.17 -20.74 -8.24
C GLY A 83 -2.16 -21.28 -7.22
N GLU A 84 -2.50 -22.34 -6.49
CA GLU A 84 -1.59 -23.02 -5.55
C GLU A 84 -0.49 -23.81 -6.27
N GLU A 85 -0.83 -24.50 -7.36
CA GLU A 85 0.14 -25.23 -8.19
C GLU A 85 1.11 -24.26 -8.87
N CYS A 86 0.60 -23.15 -9.41
CA CYS A 86 1.43 -22.08 -9.98
C CYS A 86 2.36 -21.48 -8.90
N ALA A 87 1.85 -21.19 -7.70
CA ALA A 87 2.68 -20.70 -6.59
C ALA A 87 3.82 -21.68 -6.22
N LYS A 88 3.56 -22.98 -6.17
CA LYS A 88 4.59 -24.00 -5.86
C LYS A 88 5.68 -24.12 -6.93
N LYS A 89 5.35 -23.76 -8.17
CA LYS A 89 6.20 -23.91 -9.36
C LYS A 89 7.03 -22.66 -9.64
N CYS A 90 6.48 -21.49 -9.35
CA CYS A 90 7.10 -20.21 -9.70
C CYS A 90 7.81 -19.55 -8.53
N VAL A 91 8.82 -18.75 -8.87
CA VAL A 91 9.57 -17.91 -7.95
C VAL A 91 9.37 -16.44 -8.27
N ILE A 92 9.45 -15.60 -7.24
CA ILE A 92 9.64 -14.15 -7.40
C ILE A 92 11.13 -13.84 -7.23
N GLU A 93 11.74 -13.24 -8.23
CA GLU A 93 13.17 -12.90 -8.20
C GLU A 93 13.51 -11.63 -7.42
N GLY A 94 14.76 -11.58 -6.98
CA GLY A 94 15.34 -10.40 -6.35
C GLY A 94 15.48 -9.23 -7.32
N ALA A 95 15.59 -8.04 -6.74
CA ALA A 95 15.92 -6.80 -7.41
C ALA A 95 17.32 -6.39 -6.97
N GLY A 96 18.32 -6.70 -7.79
CA GLY A 96 19.71 -6.33 -7.54
C GLY A 96 20.02 -4.88 -7.90
N ASP A 97 19.35 -4.35 -8.93
CA ASP A 97 19.63 -3.05 -9.56
C ASP A 97 18.36 -2.22 -9.69
N TYR A 98 17.93 -1.63 -8.57
CA TYR A 98 16.68 -0.88 -8.45
C TYR A 98 16.60 0.35 -9.38
N ASP A 99 17.67 1.15 -9.50
CA ASP A 99 17.67 2.34 -10.37
C ASP A 99 17.63 1.95 -11.85
N ALA A 100 18.51 1.04 -12.27
CA ALA A 100 18.60 0.62 -13.67
C ALA A 100 17.32 -0.09 -14.17
N THR A 101 16.70 -0.90 -13.30
CA THR A 101 15.50 -1.67 -13.70
C THR A 101 14.22 -0.89 -13.50
N TYR A 102 14.05 -0.28 -12.32
CA TYR A 102 12.77 0.29 -11.88
C TYR A 102 12.80 1.82 -11.77
N GLY A 103 13.97 2.46 -11.82
CA GLY A 103 14.12 3.91 -11.62
C GLY A 103 13.92 4.34 -10.17
N VAL A 104 14.19 3.43 -9.23
CA VAL A 104 14.14 3.69 -7.80
C VAL A 104 15.56 3.92 -7.33
N LYS A 105 15.89 5.16 -6.95
CA LYS A 105 17.24 5.55 -6.57
C LYS A 105 17.23 6.20 -5.19
N GLY A 106 18.02 5.69 -4.25
CA GLY A 106 18.23 6.35 -2.97
C GLY A 106 18.92 7.71 -3.15
N ASP A 107 18.52 8.67 -2.33
CA ASP A 107 19.12 10.00 -2.26
C ASP A 107 19.55 10.28 -0.81
N GLY A 108 20.85 10.26 -0.56
CA GLY A 108 21.37 10.27 0.81
C GLY A 108 20.92 9.04 1.62
N LYS A 109 20.64 9.24 2.91
CA LYS A 109 20.21 8.17 3.83
C LYS A 109 18.69 8.13 4.03
N ASP A 110 18.01 9.25 3.86
CA ASP A 110 16.60 9.51 4.18
C ASP A 110 15.78 10.01 2.98
N GLY A 111 16.33 9.96 1.76
CA GLY A 111 15.64 10.33 0.53
C GLY A 111 15.56 9.19 -0.50
N VAL A 112 14.57 9.27 -1.39
CA VAL A 112 14.41 8.36 -2.54
C VAL A 112 13.76 9.10 -3.71
N THR A 113 14.26 8.86 -4.91
CA THR A 113 13.65 9.30 -6.17
C THR A 113 12.98 8.12 -6.86
N LEU A 114 11.70 8.28 -7.23
CA LEU A 114 10.94 7.31 -8.02
C LEU A 114 10.67 7.88 -9.42
N LYS A 115 11.27 7.31 -10.46
CA LYS A 115 10.98 7.67 -11.85
C LYS A 115 9.72 6.96 -12.34
N TYR A 116 8.83 7.68 -13.02
CA TYR A 116 7.64 7.05 -13.59
C TYR A 116 7.97 6.07 -14.73
N VAL A 117 8.87 6.41 -15.65
CA VAL A 117 9.28 5.52 -16.74
C VAL A 117 10.79 5.31 -16.71
N THR A 118 11.21 4.06 -16.72
CA THR A 118 12.62 3.66 -16.76
C THR A 118 12.84 2.73 -17.93
N LYS A 119 13.63 3.16 -18.93
CA LYS A 119 14.06 2.28 -20.02
C LYS A 119 15.13 1.35 -19.49
N ASN A 120 15.01 0.07 -19.77
CA ASN A 120 15.94 -0.97 -19.32
C ASN A 120 16.10 -2.03 -20.42
N ASP A 121 16.95 -3.03 -20.19
CA ASP A 121 17.25 -4.08 -21.18
C ASP A 121 16.03 -4.94 -21.54
N ASN A 122 14.97 -4.92 -20.72
CA ASN A 122 13.70 -5.58 -20.98
C ASN A 122 12.65 -4.65 -21.62
N GLY A 123 13.08 -3.50 -22.16
CA GLY A 123 12.23 -2.50 -22.80
C GLY A 123 12.00 -1.29 -21.91
N LYS A 124 10.97 -1.35 -21.05
CA LYS A 124 10.68 -0.28 -20.08
C LYS A 124 9.92 -0.79 -18.85
N ASN A 125 10.25 -0.23 -17.70
CA ASN A 125 9.43 -0.25 -16.51
C ASN A 125 8.54 1.00 -16.45
N ALA A 126 7.31 0.84 -15.94
CA ALA A 126 6.40 1.95 -15.65
C ALA A 126 5.90 1.85 -14.20
N GLY A 127 6.03 2.95 -13.47
CA GLY A 127 5.67 3.07 -12.07
C GLY A 127 6.52 2.22 -11.13
N SER A 128 6.28 2.40 -9.84
CA SER A 128 6.81 1.55 -8.77
C SER A 128 5.96 1.70 -7.52
N ARG A 129 5.97 0.67 -6.67
CA ARG A 129 5.39 0.69 -5.33
C ARG A 129 6.39 0.05 -4.37
N MET A 130 6.73 0.78 -3.31
CA MET A 130 7.84 0.50 -2.42
C MET A 130 7.36 0.39 -0.98
N TYR A 131 7.95 -0.52 -0.21
CA TYR A 131 7.66 -0.70 1.21
C TYR A 131 8.91 -0.53 2.06
N PHE A 132 8.75 0.03 3.25
CA PHE A 132 9.85 0.14 4.21
C PHE A 132 10.02 -1.15 5.02
N LEU A 133 11.17 -1.80 4.85
CA LEU A 133 11.62 -2.96 5.62
C LEU A 133 12.40 -2.54 6.86
N GLU A 134 12.22 -3.30 7.94
CA GLU A 134 13.06 -3.20 9.12
C GLU A 134 14.50 -3.63 8.83
N GLN A 135 15.41 -3.26 9.74
CA GLN A 135 16.78 -3.78 9.72
C GLN A 135 16.78 -5.31 9.65
N GLY A 136 17.56 -5.87 8.73
CA GLY A 136 17.59 -7.30 8.42
C GLY A 136 16.74 -7.69 7.21
N GLY A 137 15.78 -6.86 6.79
CA GLY A 137 15.11 -6.97 5.49
C GLY A 137 14.08 -8.10 5.35
N GLU A 138 13.67 -8.74 6.44
CA GLU A 138 12.73 -9.89 6.42
C GLU A 138 11.29 -9.50 6.76
N LYS A 139 11.07 -8.30 7.30
CA LYS A 139 9.78 -7.78 7.78
C LYS A 139 9.59 -6.33 7.38
N TYR A 140 8.36 -5.94 7.07
CA TYR A 140 8.00 -4.53 6.99
C TYR A 140 8.06 -3.88 8.37
N HIS A 141 8.35 -2.58 8.42
CA HIS A 141 8.19 -1.84 9.65
C HIS A 141 6.71 -1.46 9.84
N MET A 142 6.15 -1.81 11.00
CA MET A 142 4.75 -1.52 11.34
C MET A 142 4.64 -0.18 12.07
N PHE A 143 4.16 0.85 11.38
CA PHE A 143 3.96 2.18 11.94
C PHE A 143 2.65 2.25 12.73
N LYS A 144 2.76 2.49 14.04
CA LYS A 144 1.60 2.73 14.91
C LYS A 144 1.30 4.22 14.98
N LEU A 145 0.37 4.69 14.15
CA LEU A 145 0.22 6.13 13.85
C LEU A 145 -0.66 6.90 14.84
N LYS A 146 -1.43 6.20 15.68
CA LYS A 146 -2.38 6.85 16.60
C LYS A 146 -1.65 7.76 17.59
N ASN A 147 -2.13 8.99 17.72
CA ASN A 147 -1.53 10.05 18.54
C ASN A 147 -0.04 10.30 18.25
N LYS A 148 0.35 10.20 16.97
CA LYS A 148 1.68 10.55 16.47
C LYS A 148 1.58 11.60 15.37
N GLN A 149 2.70 12.26 15.14
CA GLN A 149 2.95 13.07 13.95
C GLN A 149 3.78 12.24 12.98
N PHE A 150 3.41 12.26 11.70
CA PHE A 150 4.23 11.78 10.60
C PHE A 150 4.56 12.95 9.69
N GLU A 151 5.83 13.09 9.32
CA GLU A 151 6.36 14.22 8.56
C GLU A 151 7.36 13.71 7.52
N PHE A 152 7.34 14.33 6.34
CA PHE A 152 8.22 14.01 5.24
C PHE A 152 8.37 15.25 4.34
N ASP A 153 9.51 15.34 3.66
CA ASP A 153 9.74 16.29 2.58
C ASP A 153 9.37 15.64 1.23
N VAL A 154 8.86 16.44 0.30
CA VAL A 154 8.45 15.94 -1.01
C VAL A 154 8.69 16.96 -2.12
N ASP A 155 9.19 16.48 -3.25
CA ASP A 155 9.29 17.24 -4.49
C ASP A 155 8.42 16.60 -5.57
N VAL A 156 7.32 17.28 -5.92
CA VAL A 156 6.40 16.89 -7.00
C VAL A 156 6.50 17.81 -8.21
N SER A 157 7.52 18.68 -8.30
CA SER A 157 7.66 19.71 -9.34
C SER A 157 7.64 19.12 -10.76
N ASN A 158 8.16 17.90 -10.91
CA ASN A 158 8.24 17.18 -12.19
C ASN A 158 7.08 16.19 -12.41
N LEU A 159 6.06 16.17 -11.56
CA LEU A 159 4.90 15.29 -11.73
C LEU A 159 3.77 16.03 -12.48
N PRO A 160 3.50 15.71 -13.75
CA PRO A 160 2.46 16.38 -14.53
C PRO A 160 1.06 15.83 -14.19
N CYS A 161 0.04 16.43 -14.80
CA CYS A 161 -1.30 15.87 -14.83
C CYS A 161 -1.32 14.39 -15.24
N GLY A 162 -2.13 13.59 -14.53
CA GLY A 162 -2.34 12.17 -14.81
C GLY A 162 -1.35 11.24 -14.11
N VAL A 163 -0.26 11.78 -13.56
CA VAL A 163 0.66 11.06 -12.68
C VAL A 163 0.27 11.32 -11.22
N ASN A 164 0.44 10.31 -10.38
CA ASN A 164 0.27 10.38 -8.93
C ASN A 164 1.56 9.88 -8.27
N GLY A 165 2.20 10.75 -7.49
CA GLY A 165 3.23 10.36 -6.54
C GLY A 165 2.58 10.25 -5.17
N ALA A 166 2.54 9.03 -4.62
CA ALA A 166 1.81 8.75 -3.40
C ALA A 166 2.71 8.30 -2.25
N LEU A 167 2.34 8.74 -1.04
CA LEU A 167 2.85 8.24 0.23
C LEU A 167 1.64 7.93 1.12
N TYR A 168 1.50 6.69 1.51
CA TYR A 168 0.33 6.20 2.24
C TYR A 168 0.68 5.05 3.16
N PHE A 169 -0.29 4.66 3.97
CA PHE A 169 -0.18 3.52 4.88
C PHE A 169 -1.28 2.51 4.59
N THR A 170 -0.94 1.23 4.63
CA THR A 170 -1.88 0.13 4.39
C THR A 170 -1.75 -0.94 5.48
N ALA A 171 -2.86 -1.56 5.86
CA ALA A 171 -2.92 -2.61 6.88
C ALA A 171 -2.49 -4.00 6.34
N MET A 172 -1.31 -4.04 5.70
CA MET A 172 -0.62 -5.26 5.29
C MET A 172 -0.06 -6.02 6.50
N GLU A 173 0.09 -7.33 6.37
CA GLU A 173 0.76 -8.17 7.37
C GLU A 173 2.26 -7.90 7.40
N GLN A 174 2.86 -7.85 8.60
CA GLN A 174 4.26 -7.48 8.80
C GLN A 174 5.26 -8.34 7.98
N ASP A 175 4.95 -9.62 7.78
CA ASP A 175 5.81 -10.56 7.05
C ASP A 175 5.38 -10.77 5.58
N GLY A 176 4.49 -9.91 5.05
CA GLY A 176 3.91 -10.05 3.71
C GLY A 176 2.93 -11.22 3.58
N GLY A 177 2.43 -11.75 4.70
CA GLY A 177 1.51 -12.88 4.76
C GLY A 177 2.21 -14.24 4.75
N LYS A 178 3.52 -14.29 4.99
CA LYS A 178 4.34 -15.51 4.96
C LYS A 178 3.94 -16.53 6.03
N SER A 179 3.70 -16.09 7.26
CA SER A 179 3.30 -16.97 8.37
C SER A 179 1.90 -17.56 8.20
N LYS A 180 0.97 -16.79 7.60
CA LYS A 180 -0.42 -17.21 7.39
C LYS A 180 -0.61 -18.09 6.15
N ASN A 181 0.34 -18.05 5.21
CA ASN A 181 0.22 -18.73 3.94
C ASN A 181 1.48 -19.58 3.68
N PRO A 182 1.46 -20.90 3.95
CA PRO A 182 2.62 -21.78 3.78
C PRO A 182 3.17 -21.79 2.36
N THR A 183 2.35 -21.45 1.37
CA THR A 183 2.75 -21.29 -0.02
C THR A 183 3.23 -19.87 -0.35
N ASN A 184 3.52 -19.00 0.63
CA ASN A 184 4.26 -17.75 0.43
C ASN A 184 5.65 -17.87 1.09
N GLY A 185 6.65 -18.30 0.32
CA GLY A 185 8.04 -18.41 0.77
C GLY A 185 8.81 -17.10 0.65
N ALA A 186 8.34 -16.18 -0.19
CA ALA A 186 8.98 -14.91 -0.51
C ALA A 186 8.81 -13.88 0.62
N GLY A 187 7.58 -13.61 1.07
CA GLY A 187 7.28 -12.72 2.19
C GLY A 187 7.60 -11.24 1.95
N ALA A 188 7.72 -10.48 3.05
CA ALA A 188 7.95 -9.03 3.02
C ALA A 188 9.23 -8.63 2.27
N LYS A 189 10.30 -9.42 2.40
CA LYS A 189 11.56 -9.21 1.70
C LYS A 189 11.41 -8.98 0.20
N TYR A 190 10.45 -9.66 -0.42
CA TYR A 190 10.15 -9.59 -1.86
C TYR A 190 8.86 -8.82 -2.16
N GLY A 191 8.36 -8.01 -1.22
CA GLY A 191 7.24 -7.11 -1.49
C GLY A 191 5.88 -7.80 -1.64
N THR A 192 5.67 -8.96 -1.01
CA THR A 192 4.37 -9.68 -1.08
C THR A 192 3.37 -9.15 -0.04
N GLY A 193 2.09 -9.49 -0.23
CA GLY A 193 1.03 -9.23 0.74
C GLY A 193 0.33 -7.88 0.61
N TYR A 194 0.51 -7.17 -0.51
CA TYR A 194 -0.15 -5.90 -0.75
C TYR A 194 -1.67 -6.02 -0.68
N CYS A 195 -2.29 -5.00 -0.11
CA CYS A 195 -3.72 -4.76 -0.07
C CYS A 195 -3.94 -3.25 0.04
N ASP A 196 -5.11 -2.79 -0.36
CA ASP A 196 -5.55 -1.41 -0.13
C ASP A 196 -7.09 -1.36 -0.10
N ALA A 197 -7.68 -0.17 0.08
CA ALA A 197 -9.13 -0.07 0.21
C ALA A 197 -9.88 -0.17 -1.13
N GLN A 198 -9.17 -0.22 -2.26
CA GLN A 198 -9.73 -0.44 -3.60
C GLN A 198 -9.91 -1.93 -3.91
N CYS A 199 -9.45 -2.82 -3.03
CA CYS A 199 -9.56 -4.27 -3.22
C CYS A 199 -8.93 -4.75 -4.54
N PRO A 200 -7.67 -4.37 -4.85
CA PRO A 200 -7.05 -4.53 -6.15
C PRO A 200 -7.04 -5.98 -6.61
N LYS A 201 -7.51 -6.18 -7.84
CA LYS A 201 -7.56 -7.50 -8.50
C LYS A 201 -6.37 -7.75 -9.43
N ASP A 202 -5.52 -6.74 -9.62
CA ASP A 202 -4.31 -6.79 -10.44
C ASP A 202 -3.09 -7.34 -9.69
N ILE A 203 -3.27 -7.70 -8.42
CA ILE A 203 -2.23 -8.35 -7.63
C ILE A 203 -2.07 -9.79 -8.11
N LYS A 204 -0.88 -10.10 -8.65
CA LYS A 204 -0.52 -11.44 -9.15
C LYS A 204 -0.54 -12.49 -8.06
N TRP A 205 -0.23 -12.11 -6.83
CA TRP A 205 0.03 -13.03 -5.73
C TRP A 205 -0.76 -12.66 -4.48
N ILE A 206 -1.79 -13.43 -4.17
CA ILE A 206 -2.71 -13.17 -3.06
C ILE A 206 -2.77 -14.41 -2.16
N ASN A 207 -2.51 -14.25 -0.86
CA ASN A 207 -2.50 -15.33 0.13
C ASN A 207 -1.71 -16.59 -0.31
N GLY A 208 -0.51 -16.36 -0.87
CA GLY A 208 0.38 -17.44 -1.33
C GLY A 208 -0.14 -18.21 -2.55
N LYS A 209 -1.12 -17.68 -3.29
CA LYS A 209 -1.64 -18.26 -4.54
C LYS A 209 -1.43 -17.28 -5.69
N ALA A 210 -1.17 -17.82 -6.88
CA ALA A 210 -1.26 -17.02 -8.09
C ALA A 210 -2.73 -16.64 -8.33
N ASN A 211 -2.97 -15.38 -8.69
CA ASN A 211 -4.27 -14.88 -9.11
C ASN A 211 -4.51 -15.18 -10.60
N ASN A 212 -4.24 -16.41 -11.02
CA ASN A 212 -4.26 -16.81 -12.43
C ASN A 212 -5.66 -17.13 -12.95
N LYS A 213 -6.58 -17.55 -12.07
CA LYS A 213 -7.96 -17.85 -12.43
C LYS A 213 -8.69 -16.57 -12.88
N GLY A 214 -9.32 -16.66 -14.05
CA GLY A 214 -10.08 -15.55 -14.64
C GLY A 214 -9.22 -14.37 -15.10
N TRP A 215 -7.89 -14.52 -15.14
CA TRP A 215 -6.97 -13.43 -15.45
C TRP A 215 -7.22 -12.85 -16.85
N LYS A 216 -7.44 -11.54 -16.91
CA LYS A 216 -7.56 -10.77 -18.15
C LYS A 216 -6.50 -9.68 -18.17
N GLY A 217 -5.64 -9.69 -19.18
CA GLY A 217 -4.66 -8.62 -19.39
C GLY A 217 -5.34 -7.31 -19.79
N ASP A 218 -4.81 -6.20 -19.30
CA ASP A 218 -5.22 -4.84 -19.64
C ASP A 218 -3.97 -4.00 -19.91
N GLY A 219 -3.73 -3.61 -21.17
CA GLY A 219 -2.48 -2.93 -21.54
C GLY A 219 -1.23 -3.82 -21.46
N ALA A 220 -0.06 -3.19 -21.31
CA ALA A 220 1.21 -3.87 -21.58
C ALA A 220 1.70 -4.79 -20.45
N ASN A 221 1.44 -4.45 -19.19
CA ASN A 221 2.02 -5.14 -18.02
C ASN A 221 1.04 -5.32 -16.86
N VAL A 222 -0.23 -4.94 -17.02
CA VAL A 222 -1.25 -5.07 -15.99
C VAL A 222 -2.36 -6.00 -16.47
N GLY A 223 -3.14 -6.51 -15.54
CA GLY A 223 -4.27 -7.39 -15.78
C GLY A 223 -5.01 -7.60 -14.48
N ALA A 224 -6.08 -8.38 -14.47
CA ALA A 224 -6.86 -8.62 -13.26
C ALA A 224 -7.38 -10.06 -13.24
N GLY A 225 -7.26 -10.72 -12.08
CA GLY A 225 -7.80 -12.05 -11.82
C GLY A 225 -9.15 -12.03 -11.14
N ASP A 226 -9.58 -13.19 -10.66
CA ASP A 226 -10.85 -13.35 -9.93
C ASP A 226 -10.78 -12.85 -8.48
N MET A 227 -9.60 -12.91 -7.86
CA MET A 227 -9.37 -12.48 -6.48
C MET A 227 -8.98 -11.01 -6.43
N GLY A 228 -9.48 -10.29 -5.43
CA GLY A 228 -8.95 -9.01 -4.96
C GLY A 228 -8.52 -9.13 -3.49
N VAL A 229 -7.86 -8.10 -2.97
CA VAL A 229 -7.42 -8.09 -1.58
C VAL A 229 -7.59 -6.69 -0.97
N CYS A 230 -8.46 -6.61 0.04
CA CYS A 230 -8.90 -5.36 0.68
C CYS A 230 -8.21 -5.19 2.04
N CYS A 231 -7.87 -3.95 2.40
CA CYS A 231 -7.57 -3.59 3.79
C CYS A 231 -7.67 -2.08 4.03
N PRO A 232 -7.74 -1.63 5.30
CA PRO A 232 -7.70 -0.21 5.62
C PRO A 232 -6.48 0.50 5.05
N GLU A 233 -6.70 1.71 4.56
CA GLU A 233 -5.71 2.54 3.86
C GLU A 233 -5.83 4.00 4.34
N MET A 234 -4.69 4.58 4.70
CA MET A 234 -4.58 5.99 5.05
C MET A 234 -3.65 6.67 4.04
N ASP A 235 -4.26 7.42 3.13
CA ASP A 235 -3.57 8.22 2.14
C ASP A 235 -3.09 9.52 2.76
N ILE A 236 -1.81 9.57 3.10
CA ILE A 236 -1.19 10.79 3.62
C ILE A 236 -0.95 11.78 2.49
N TRP A 237 -0.57 11.30 1.32
CA TRP A 237 -0.25 12.13 0.18
C TRP A 237 -0.57 11.40 -1.10
N GLU A 238 -1.52 11.92 -1.87
CA GLU A 238 -1.70 11.59 -3.27
C GLU A 238 -1.63 12.89 -4.05
N ALA A 239 -0.58 13.08 -4.86
CA ALA A 239 -0.37 14.37 -5.50
C ALA A 239 0.38 14.32 -6.83
N ASN A 240 0.25 15.42 -7.54
CA ASN A 240 1.18 15.90 -8.56
C ASN A 240 1.42 17.40 -8.36
N SER A 241 2.07 18.07 -9.31
CA SER A 241 2.35 19.51 -9.19
C SER A 241 1.10 20.41 -9.22
N PHE A 242 -0.07 19.86 -9.56
CA PHE A 242 -1.31 20.63 -9.71
C PHE A 242 -2.28 20.45 -8.55
N ALA A 243 -2.32 19.26 -7.94
CA ALA A 243 -3.33 18.93 -6.96
C ALA A 243 -2.79 17.88 -5.98
N GLN A 244 -3.31 17.92 -4.75
CA GLN A 244 -3.00 16.98 -3.68
C GLN A 244 -4.26 16.63 -2.90
N ALA A 245 -4.31 15.41 -2.34
CA ALA A 245 -5.32 14.96 -1.41
C ALA A 245 -4.70 14.17 -0.25
N PHE A 246 -5.46 14.08 0.84
CA PHE A 246 -5.22 13.14 1.92
C PHE A 246 -6.56 12.56 2.36
N THR A 247 -6.63 11.24 2.43
CA THR A 247 -7.89 10.52 2.47
C THR A 247 -7.80 9.35 3.44
N SER A 248 -8.91 9.07 4.13
CA SER A 248 -9.03 7.96 5.05
C SER A 248 -10.00 6.94 4.48
N HIS A 249 -9.52 5.73 4.26
CA HIS A 249 -10.31 4.64 3.69
C HIS A 249 -10.43 3.47 4.68
N THR A 250 -11.63 3.27 5.19
CA THR A 250 -11.93 2.18 6.12
C THR A 250 -12.46 0.95 5.40
N CYS A 251 -12.19 -0.22 5.97
CA CYS A 251 -12.73 -1.51 5.54
C CYS A 251 -13.51 -2.15 6.70
N LYS A 252 -14.43 -3.08 6.40
CA LYS A 252 -15.11 -3.86 7.45
C LYS A 252 -14.12 -4.72 8.23
N SER A 253 -13.14 -5.28 7.53
CA SER A 253 -11.98 -5.94 8.15
C SER A 253 -10.91 -4.91 8.50
N LEU A 254 -10.29 -5.06 9.67
CA LEU A 254 -9.14 -4.25 10.09
C LEU A 254 -7.80 -4.81 9.57
N THR A 255 -7.82 -5.97 8.92
CA THR A 255 -6.65 -6.64 8.36
C THR A 255 -6.90 -7.02 6.90
N ALA A 256 -5.84 -7.36 6.16
CA ALA A 256 -5.93 -7.91 4.81
C ALA A 256 -6.97 -9.03 4.69
N ALA A 257 -7.92 -8.86 3.77
CA ALA A 257 -8.99 -9.81 3.48
C ALA A 257 -9.11 -10.02 1.97
N VAL A 258 -9.20 -11.29 1.55
CA VAL A 258 -9.38 -11.64 0.15
C VAL A 258 -10.86 -11.54 -0.20
N CYS A 259 -11.17 -10.88 -1.31
CA CYS A 259 -12.51 -10.80 -1.87
C CYS A 259 -12.56 -11.51 -3.24
N THR A 260 -13.72 -12.02 -3.62
CA THR A 260 -13.91 -12.71 -4.91
C THR A 260 -15.15 -12.20 -5.65
N GLY A 261 -15.11 -12.23 -6.99
CA GLY A 261 -16.21 -11.74 -7.82
C GLY A 261 -16.54 -10.27 -7.53
N ASP A 262 -17.83 -9.91 -7.58
CA ASP A 262 -18.31 -8.54 -7.34
C ASP A 262 -18.10 -8.04 -5.89
N GLN A 263 -17.67 -8.89 -4.95
CA GLN A 263 -17.39 -8.48 -3.57
C GLN A 263 -16.26 -7.44 -3.51
N SER A 264 -15.33 -7.48 -4.46
CA SER A 264 -14.28 -6.48 -4.64
C SER A 264 -14.81 -5.06 -4.90
N GLY A 265 -16.00 -4.93 -5.52
CA GLY A 265 -16.71 -3.66 -5.71
C GLY A 265 -17.81 -3.35 -4.68
N LYS A 266 -18.15 -4.32 -3.82
CA LYS A 266 -19.20 -4.20 -2.77
C LYS A 266 -18.62 -3.99 -1.38
N GLU A 267 -17.36 -4.37 -1.14
CA GLU A 267 -16.60 -3.85 -0.01
C GLU A 267 -16.27 -2.37 -0.17
N SER A 268 -16.36 -1.82 -1.39
CA SER A 268 -16.33 -0.39 -1.70
C SER A 268 -17.72 0.29 -1.80
N GLY A 269 -18.84 -0.41 -1.58
CA GLY A 269 -20.14 0.23 -1.29
C GLY A 269 -21.32 -0.72 -1.02
N TYR A 270 -22.20 -0.28 -0.10
CA TYR A 270 -23.54 -0.80 0.23
C TYR A 270 -23.67 -2.06 1.12
N GLN A 271 -23.97 -1.85 2.41
CA GLN A 271 -25.22 -2.27 3.11
C GLN A 271 -25.05 -2.42 4.65
N GLN A 272 -25.92 -1.67 5.35
CA GLN A 272 -26.73 -1.90 6.58
C GLN A 272 -26.16 -1.82 8.02
N GLU A 273 -26.63 -0.76 8.72
CA GLU A 273 -27.04 -0.47 10.13
C GLU A 273 -26.36 -1.13 11.38
N VAL A 274 -25.97 -0.31 12.38
CA VAL A 274 -26.58 -0.15 13.74
C VAL A 274 -25.73 0.80 14.64
N HIS A 275 -26.40 1.53 15.56
CA HIS A 275 -25.98 2.68 16.39
C HIS A 275 -25.09 2.41 17.63
N SER A 276 -24.25 3.37 18.09
CA SER A 276 -24.48 4.23 19.31
C SER A 276 -23.22 4.90 19.96
N ARG A 277 -23.26 6.26 20.02
CA ARG A 277 -22.96 7.28 21.09
C ARG A 277 -21.83 7.18 22.18
N HIS A 278 -20.89 8.16 22.12
CA HIS A 278 -20.34 9.12 23.15
C HIS A 278 -19.50 8.66 24.41
N PRO A 279 -18.70 9.53 25.12
CA PRO A 279 -17.60 10.45 24.71
C PRO A 279 -16.37 10.61 25.73
N ILE A 280 -15.33 11.40 25.33
CA ILE A 280 -14.31 12.27 26.05
C ILE A 280 -13.07 11.74 26.86
N HIS A 281 -11.88 12.31 26.56
CA HIS A 281 -10.90 13.09 27.41
C HIS A 281 -9.38 12.82 27.17
N TYR A 282 -8.58 13.90 27.24
CA TYR A 282 -7.16 14.01 26.84
C TYR A 282 -6.20 14.05 28.05
N GLN A 283 -5.18 13.19 28.09
CA GLN A 283 -3.84 13.40 28.68
C GLN A 283 -2.88 12.26 28.25
N ARG A 284 -1.57 12.53 28.30
CA ARG A 284 -0.53 11.95 27.40
C ARG A 284 0.05 10.59 27.83
N HIS A 285 0.40 9.83 26.79
CA HIS A 285 1.23 8.62 26.69
C HIS A 285 0.52 7.27 26.91
N THR A 286 0.48 6.49 25.82
CA THR A 286 -0.44 5.38 25.49
C THR A 286 -1.89 5.84 25.34
N ASP A 287 -2.16 6.64 24.31
CA ASP A 287 -3.53 7.02 23.97
C ASP A 287 -4.23 5.81 23.33
N ASP A 288 -5.00 5.09 24.14
CA ASP A 288 -5.96 4.08 23.68
C ASP A 288 -7.26 4.70 23.17
N GLY A 289 -7.40 6.03 23.23
CA GLY A 289 -8.57 6.77 22.78
C GLY A 289 -8.88 6.58 21.30
N GLU A 290 -10.12 6.87 20.94
CA GLU A 290 -10.58 6.80 19.56
C GLU A 290 -9.89 7.89 18.72
N LEU A 291 -9.53 7.58 17.47
CA LEU A 291 -9.08 8.59 16.53
C LEU A 291 -10.27 9.50 16.21
N ILE A 292 -10.14 10.80 16.48
CA ILE A 292 -11.22 11.78 16.29
C ILE A 292 -10.92 12.81 15.19
N GLU A 293 -9.64 13.05 14.88
CA GLU A 293 -9.22 14.09 13.95
C GLU A 293 -7.88 13.72 13.30
N VAL A 294 -7.77 13.93 11.98
CA VAL A 294 -6.49 13.95 11.27
C VAL A 294 -6.25 15.37 10.76
N ARG A 295 -5.14 15.96 11.20
CA ARG A 295 -4.73 17.33 10.86
C ARG A 295 -3.58 17.34 9.86
N ARG A 296 -3.55 18.39 9.04
CA ARG A 296 -2.52 18.65 8.04
C ARG A 296 -1.86 20.01 8.30
N MET A 297 -0.55 20.06 8.14
CA MET A 297 0.26 21.28 8.10
C MET A 297 1.37 21.10 7.07
N TYR A 298 1.88 22.22 6.55
CA TYR A 298 2.98 22.25 5.61
C TYR A 298 4.10 23.15 6.14
N ARG A 299 5.33 22.89 5.72
CA ARG A 299 6.44 23.82 5.91
C ARG A 299 7.12 24.06 4.58
N GLN A 300 7.21 25.32 4.16
CA GLN A 300 7.89 25.70 2.92
C GLN A 300 8.74 26.94 3.16
N ASN A 301 10.01 26.89 2.76
CA ASN A 301 10.98 27.97 2.99
C ASN A 301 11.04 28.41 4.47
N GLY A 302 10.95 27.45 5.39
CA GLY A 302 10.91 27.69 6.84
C GLY A 302 9.55 28.09 7.40
N ASN A 303 8.63 28.58 6.57
CA ASN A 303 7.32 29.06 7.00
C ASN A 303 6.34 27.91 7.23
N LEU A 304 5.67 27.92 8.39
CA LEU A 304 4.58 27.00 8.70
C LEU A 304 3.30 27.50 8.01
N ILE A 305 2.68 26.63 7.21
CA ILE A 305 1.46 26.89 6.47
C ILE A 305 0.39 25.92 6.98
N LYS A 306 -0.75 26.45 7.43
CA LYS A 306 -1.87 25.62 7.88
C LYS A 306 -2.60 25.03 6.68
N ASN A 307 -3.33 23.93 6.90
CA ASN A 307 -4.23 23.43 5.88
C ASN A 307 -5.31 24.47 5.55
N GLU A 308 -5.74 24.52 4.30
CA GLU A 308 -6.78 25.45 3.86
C GLU A 308 -8.13 25.05 4.46
N ALA A 309 -8.85 26.02 5.00
CA ALA A 309 -10.15 25.78 5.64
C ALA A 309 -11.28 25.89 4.61
N VAL A 310 -12.09 24.85 4.48
CA VAL A 310 -13.19 24.80 3.52
C VAL A 310 -14.55 24.98 4.19
N LYS A 311 -15.42 25.77 3.56
CA LYS A 311 -16.81 25.93 4.01
C LYS A 311 -17.69 24.85 3.38
N VAL A 312 -18.13 23.89 4.19
CA VAL A 312 -19.03 22.81 3.76
C VAL A 312 -20.43 23.06 4.29
N LYS A 313 -21.45 22.88 3.44
CA LYS A 313 -22.85 22.97 3.86
C LYS A 313 -23.13 21.96 4.98
N GLY A 314 -23.67 22.44 6.10
CA GLY A 314 -23.95 21.61 7.28
C GLY A 314 -22.89 21.69 8.39
N LEU A 315 -21.82 22.46 8.21
CA LEU A 315 -20.88 22.81 9.28
C LEU A 315 -21.06 24.26 9.72
N ASP A 316 -21.04 24.50 11.03
CA ASP A 316 -21.15 25.84 11.62
C ASP A 316 -19.91 26.70 11.36
N LYS A 317 -18.76 26.05 11.17
CA LYS A 317 -17.46 26.69 10.94
C LYS A 317 -16.76 26.02 9.75
N PRO A 318 -15.91 26.76 9.02
CA PRO A 318 -15.00 26.13 8.05
C PRO A 318 -14.16 25.03 8.72
N ALA A 319 -13.92 23.95 8.00
CA ALA A 319 -13.13 22.81 8.47
C ALA A 319 -11.79 22.74 7.75
N ASP A 320 -10.71 22.48 8.50
CA ASP A 320 -9.34 22.39 8.01
C ASP A 320 -8.70 21.01 8.26
N SER A 321 -9.50 20.03 8.67
CA SER A 321 -9.06 18.70 9.10
C SER A 321 -10.11 17.63 8.78
N LEU A 322 -9.69 16.36 8.79
CA LEU A 322 -10.61 15.23 8.64
C LEU A 322 -11.18 14.84 10.00
N THR A 323 -12.50 14.88 10.12
CA THR A 323 -13.30 14.41 11.27
C THR A 323 -14.53 13.67 10.76
N ASP A 324 -15.16 12.83 11.57
CA ASP A 324 -16.43 12.19 11.17
C ASP A 324 -17.51 13.22 10.80
N GLN A 325 -17.53 14.37 11.47
CA GLN A 325 -18.47 15.46 11.18
C GLN A 325 -18.19 16.08 9.79
N PHE A 326 -16.92 16.35 9.49
CA PHE A 326 -16.51 16.84 8.18
C PHE A 326 -16.85 15.84 7.07
N CYS A 327 -16.52 14.55 7.25
CA CYS A 327 -16.82 13.51 6.28
C CYS A 327 -18.31 13.42 5.98
N GLN A 328 -19.15 13.40 7.02
CA GLN A 328 -20.61 13.35 6.87
C GLN A 328 -21.17 14.58 6.15
N ALA A 329 -20.73 15.78 6.54
CA ALA A 329 -21.17 17.02 5.90
C ALA A 329 -20.71 17.09 4.44
N ASN A 330 -19.48 16.69 4.15
CA ASN A 330 -18.93 16.67 2.80
C ASN A 330 -19.69 15.70 1.91
N LYS A 331 -19.95 14.46 2.38
CA LYS A 331 -20.73 13.46 1.63
C LYS A 331 -22.17 13.90 1.39
N ALA A 332 -22.81 14.51 2.38
CA ALA A 332 -24.12 15.11 2.19
C ALA A 332 -24.13 16.27 1.18
N ALA A 333 -23.06 17.09 1.16
CA ALA A 333 -22.93 18.20 0.22
C ALA A 333 -22.63 17.74 -1.22
N THR A 334 -21.84 16.68 -1.40
CA THR A 334 -21.50 16.15 -2.73
C THR A 334 -22.56 15.21 -3.31
N GLY A 335 -23.45 14.68 -2.45
CA GLY A 335 -24.43 13.66 -2.82
C GLY A 335 -23.83 12.25 -2.92
N ASP A 336 -22.58 12.07 -2.49
CA ASP A 336 -21.94 10.76 -2.44
C ASP A 336 -22.49 9.92 -1.28
N HIS A 337 -22.48 8.59 -1.45
CA HIS A 337 -22.76 7.67 -0.36
C HIS A 337 -21.64 7.70 0.69
N ASP A 338 -22.02 7.86 1.97
CA ASP A 338 -21.09 7.89 3.11
C ASP A 338 -20.66 6.49 3.56
N SER A 339 -19.93 5.82 2.66
CA SER A 339 -19.44 4.47 2.92
C SER A 339 -18.31 4.43 3.95
N PHE A 340 -17.67 5.58 4.24
CA PHE A 340 -16.68 5.71 5.31
C PHE A 340 -17.32 5.52 6.68
N LYS A 341 -18.45 6.19 6.93
CA LYS A 341 -19.26 6.02 8.13
C LYS A 341 -19.80 4.59 8.25
N ASP A 342 -20.30 4.01 7.17
CA ASP A 342 -20.82 2.63 7.15
C ASP A 342 -19.77 1.59 7.56
N ARG A 343 -18.47 1.91 7.40
CA ARG A 343 -17.34 1.06 7.78
C ARG A 343 -16.64 1.52 9.05
N GLY A 344 -17.36 2.23 9.92
CA GLY A 344 -16.90 2.58 11.26
C GLY A 344 -16.07 3.87 11.36
N GLY A 345 -15.98 4.64 10.29
CA GLY A 345 -15.45 6.01 10.28
C GLY A 345 -14.07 6.17 10.92
N MET A 346 -13.83 7.31 11.57
CA MET A 346 -12.53 7.62 12.19
C MET A 346 -12.13 6.60 13.26
N LYS A 347 -13.10 6.02 13.99
CA LYS A 347 -12.85 4.96 14.97
C LYS A 347 -12.19 3.74 14.32
N ALA A 348 -12.76 3.21 13.23
CA ALA A 348 -12.19 2.04 12.55
C ALA A 348 -10.80 2.32 11.99
N MET A 349 -10.58 3.52 11.44
CA MET A 349 -9.24 3.94 11.00
C MET A 349 -8.25 4.00 12.18
N GLY A 350 -8.69 4.53 13.32
CA GLY A 350 -7.89 4.57 14.55
C GLY A 350 -7.46 3.18 15.03
N GLU A 351 -8.32 2.18 14.91
CA GLU A 351 -7.98 0.78 15.25
C GLU A 351 -6.96 0.18 14.27
N ALA A 352 -7.08 0.46 12.97
CA ALA A 352 -6.06 0.06 11.99
C ALA A 352 -4.69 0.70 12.30
N MET A 353 -4.68 2.02 12.57
CA MET A 353 -3.47 2.76 12.97
C MET A 353 -2.87 2.27 14.30
N LYS A 354 -3.70 1.75 15.21
CA LYS A 354 -3.26 1.14 16.49
C LYS A 354 -2.58 -0.21 16.26
N ASN A 355 -3.12 -1.03 15.37
CA ASN A 355 -2.55 -2.34 15.03
C ASN A 355 -1.21 -2.22 14.31
N GLY A 356 -1.00 -1.10 13.61
CA GLY A 356 0.20 -0.81 12.86
C GLY A 356 -0.05 -1.00 11.37
N MET A 357 0.53 -0.12 10.56
CA MET A 357 0.37 -0.11 9.11
C MET A 357 1.72 -0.03 8.42
N VAL A 358 1.81 -0.58 7.22
CA VAL A 358 3.03 -0.57 6.38
C VAL A 358 3.07 0.74 5.60
N LEU A 359 4.22 1.42 5.65
CA LEU A 359 4.49 2.60 4.82
C LEU A 359 4.66 2.19 3.35
N VAL A 360 3.97 2.89 2.46
CA VAL A 360 4.05 2.72 1.02
C VAL A 360 4.47 4.02 0.36
N LEU A 361 5.43 3.94 -0.56
CA LEU A 361 5.79 5.02 -1.48
C LEU A 361 5.56 4.53 -2.91
N SER A 362 4.84 5.28 -3.72
CA SER A 362 4.57 4.86 -5.10
C SER A 362 4.57 6.00 -6.09
N ILE A 363 4.79 5.64 -7.35
CA ILE A 363 4.53 6.51 -8.50
C ILE A 363 3.79 5.72 -9.57
N GLY A 364 2.72 6.29 -10.08
CA GLY A 364 1.89 5.63 -11.09
C GLY A 364 1.02 6.62 -11.85
N THR A 365 0.24 6.10 -12.81
CA THR A 365 -0.78 6.89 -13.50
C THR A 365 -2.16 6.54 -12.97
N THR A 366 -3.00 7.55 -12.83
CA THR A 366 -4.44 7.31 -12.65
C THR A 366 -5.04 6.83 -13.97
N GLN A 367 -5.99 5.89 -13.96
CA GLN A 367 -6.67 5.37 -15.17
C GLN A 367 -7.46 6.44 -15.96
N ARG A 368 -7.41 7.72 -15.55
CA ARG A 368 -8.09 8.82 -16.22
C ARG A 368 -7.06 9.76 -16.84
N PRO A 369 -6.99 9.87 -18.19
CA PRO A 369 -5.99 10.69 -18.89
C PRO A 369 -6.19 12.20 -18.72
N ARG A 370 -7.27 12.63 -18.06
CA ARG A 370 -7.48 14.02 -17.66
C ARG A 370 -7.19 14.10 -16.18
N CYS A 371 -6.58 15.21 -15.77
CA CYS A 371 -6.25 15.56 -14.39
C CYS A 371 -7.40 15.28 -13.38
N SER A 372 -8.65 15.14 -13.87
CA SER A 372 -9.85 14.58 -13.25
C SER A 372 -9.77 13.33 -12.36
N GLY A 373 -8.77 12.45 -12.41
CA GLY A 373 -8.75 11.28 -11.49
C GLY A 373 -8.56 11.72 -10.04
N LEU A 374 -7.41 12.36 -9.80
CA LEU A 374 -7.12 13.13 -8.59
C LEU A 374 -8.07 14.34 -8.49
N MET A 375 -8.25 15.05 -9.61
CA MET A 375 -9.03 16.29 -9.62
C MET A 375 -10.54 16.11 -9.52
N VAL A 376 -11.18 14.95 -9.65
CA VAL A 376 -12.66 14.84 -9.46
C VAL A 376 -12.99 14.64 -7.98
N SER A 377 -12.20 13.84 -7.27
CA SER A 377 -12.22 13.83 -5.80
C SER A 377 -11.84 15.20 -5.23
N ILE A 378 -10.90 15.90 -5.86
CA ILE A 378 -10.49 17.25 -5.46
C ILE A 378 -11.43 18.36 -6.01
N LEU A 379 -12.11 18.20 -7.16
CA LEU A 379 -13.05 19.20 -7.72
C LEU A 379 -14.30 19.30 -6.86
N GLN A 380 -14.76 18.18 -6.28
CA GLN A 380 -15.83 18.23 -5.29
C GLN A 380 -15.44 19.09 -4.07
N MET A 381 -14.15 19.19 -3.72
CA MET A 381 -13.63 20.15 -2.72
C MET A 381 -13.33 21.55 -3.28
N ALA A 382 -12.92 21.68 -4.55
CA ALA A 382 -12.48 22.94 -5.15
C ALA A 382 -13.60 23.78 -5.80
N LEU A 383 -14.81 23.24 -5.99
CA LEU A 383 -15.95 23.95 -6.58
C LEU A 383 -16.57 25.06 -5.68
N LEU A 384 -15.94 25.39 -4.54
CA LEU A 384 -16.35 26.51 -3.67
C LEU A 384 -15.32 27.64 -3.51
N THR A 385 -14.18 27.61 -4.22
CA THR A 385 -13.21 28.72 -4.18
C THR A 385 -12.63 29.03 -5.56
N SER A 386 -13.49 29.52 -6.46
CA SER A 386 -13.04 30.48 -7.48
C SER A 386 -13.91 31.73 -7.42
N MET A 387 -13.48 32.73 -6.65
CA MET A 387 -13.64 34.17 -6.94
C MET A 387 -12.75 34.95 -5.96
N ALA A 388 -11.56 35.31 -6.41
CA ALA A 388 -10.89 36.58 -6.15
C ALA A 388 -9.92 36.83 -7.31
#